data_AF-A0AAJ2KLF4-F1
#
_entry.id   AF-A0AAJ2KLF4-F1
#
_cell.length_a   1.000
_cell.length_b   1.000
_cell.length_c   1.000
_cell.angle_alpha   90.00
_cell.angle_beta   90.00
_cell.angle_gamma   90.00
#
_symmetry.space_group_name_H-M   'P 1'
#
loop_
_entity.id
_entity.type
_entity.pdbx_description
1 polymer ?
#
loop_
_entity_poly.entity_id
_entity_poly.type
_entity_poly.pdbx_seq_one_letter_code
_entity_poly.pdbx_strand_id
1 'polypeptide(L)'
;MNDTQQKYIGWFLIVLLFTGYITINNIIFLKINQQESENNVKALTENMDEFRMLLEVNQSRIEKKIFDLKRSQHTQCEQGDNNSRCKNLAKLLLLVVKMKNSLLREAKFDNHINSIKPLISELDDPEIENAVDELENLKEINTLHELKLSFEKTIDTIDYNKSTLSKKIISNWIKVDDRNDPLRVKFAEIEESINDNDWQNITVTVSNLTHSEFKLWLNKLNGFIVASKNISTIYHHLLQYIS
;
A
#
# COMPACT_ATOMS: atom_id res chain seq x y z
N MET A 1 44.76 53.81 28.98
CA MET A 1 44.07 53.05 27.92
C MET A 1 42.68 53.65 27.81
N ASN A 2 42.22 54.03 26.62
CA ASN A 2 40.94 54.73 26.49
C ASN A 2 39.78 53.77 26.80
N ASP A 3 38.73 54.19 27.50
CA ASP A 3 37.62 53.32 27.95
C ASP A 3 36.99 52.52 26.81
N THR A 4 36.99 53.10 25.61
CA THR A 4 36.53 52.47 24.37
C THR A 4 37.39 51.27 23.99
N GLN A 5 38.73 51.38 24.06
CA GLN A 5 39.64 50.29 23.73
C GLN A 5 39.54 49.14 24.73
N GLN A 6 39.36 49.44 26.02
CA GLN A 6 39.19 48.41 27.05
C GLN A 6 37.87 47.64 26.86
N LYS A 7 36.79 48.32 26.47
CA LYS A 7 35.53 47.67 26.07
C LYS A 7 35.69 46.79 24.84
N TYR A 8 36.38 47.25 23.80
CA TYR A 8 36.60 46.43 22.59
C TYR A 8 37.44 45.19 22.86
N ILE A 9 38.49 45.30 23.67
CA ILE A 9 39.31 44.14 24.08
C ILE A 9 38.48 43.17 24.93
N GLY A 10 37.65 43.67 25.84
CA GLY A 10 36.74 42.84 26.64
C GLY A 10 35.75 42.06 25.77
N TRP A 11 35.11 42.74 24.81
CA TRP A 11 34.21 42.08 23.86
C TRP A 11 34.93 41.07 22.96
N PHE A 12 36.15 41.40 22.52
CA PHE A 12 36.96 40.49 21.72
C PHE A 12 37.31 39.21 22.50
N LEU A 13 37.71 39.33 23.77
CA LEU A 13 37.99 38.17 24.62
C LEU A 13 36.75 37.31 24.87
N ILE A 14 35.57 37.92 25.07
CA ILE A 14 34.31 37.19 25.22
C ILE A 14 33.98 36.41 23.94
N VAL A 15 34.09 37.04 22.76
CA VAL A 15 33.84 36.37 21.48
C VAL A 15 34.84 35.23 21.24
N LEU A 16 36.08 35.41 21.66
CA LEU A 16 37.13 34.40 21.50
C LEU A 16 36.92 33.20 22.44
N LEU A 17 36.42 33.43 23.65
CA LEU A 17 36.01 32.35 24.56
C LEU A 17 34.79 31.60 24.04
N PHE A 18 33.80 32.30 23.47
CA PHE A 18 32.62 31.67 22.88
C PHE A 18 32.96 30.83 21.65
N THR A 19 33.80 31.35 20.75
CA THR A 19 34.25 30.59 19.58
C THR A 19 35.13 29.40 19.96
N GLY A 20 36.00 29.56 20.97
CA GLY A 20 36.77 28.46 21.54
C GLY A 20 35.89 27.35 22.13
N TYR A 21 34.88 27.72 22.93
CA TYR A 21 33.94 26.78 23.52
C TYR A 21 33.15 26.02 22.45
N ILE A 22 32.60 26.71 21.44
CA ILE A 22 31.85 26.08 20.35
C ILE A 22 32.73 25.09 19.57
N THR A 23 33.98 25.47 19.28
CA THR A 23 34.91 24.63 18.52
C THR A 23 35.28 23.37 19.29
N ILE A 24 35.58 23.50 20.59
CA ILE A 24 35.90 22.35 21.45
C ILE A 24 34.68 21.43 21.59
N ASN A 25 33.49 21.98 21.81
CA ASN A 25 32.28 21.18 21.96
C ASN A 25 31.93 20.44 20.67
N ASN A 26 32.11 21.08 19.52
CA ASN A 26 31.92 20.43 18.22
C ASN A 26 32.95 19.33 17.96
N ILE A 27 34.22 19.51 18.35
CA ILE A 27 35.26 18.48 18.21
C ILE A 27 34.98 17.29 19.14
N ILE A 28 34.59 17.54 20.39
CA ILE A 28 34.22 16.49 21.35
C ILE A 28 32.98 15.73 20.83
N PHE A 29 31.97 16.45 20.36
CA PHE A 29 30.77 15.85 19.75
C PHE A 29 31.12 15.00 18.52
N LEU A 30 31.93 15.51 17.60
CA LEU A 30 32.40 14.76 16.43
C LEU A 30 33.17 13.49 16.81
N LYS A 31 34.04 13.58 17.83
CA LYS A 31 34.87 12.47 18.28
C LYS A 31 34.06 11.39 18.99
N ILE A 32 33.08 11.78 19.82
CA ILE A 32 32.14 10.86 20.47
C ILE A 32 31.26 10.17 19.41
N ASN A 33 30.74 10.93 18.44
CA ASN A 33 29.87 10.38 17.40
C ASN A 33 30.63 9.46 16.43
N GLN A 34 31.91 9.74 16.15
CA GLN A 34 32.78 8.83 15.39
C GLN A 34 33.05 7.53 16.16
N GLN A 35 33.41 7.62 17.44
CA GLN A 35 33.73 6.46 18.28
C GLN A 35 32.50 5.58 18.57
N GLU A 36 31.31 6.19 18.71
CA GLU A 36 30.03 5.49 18.82
C GLU A 36 29.63 4.86 17.47
N SER A 37 29.85 5.54 16.34
CA SER A 37 29.59 4.96 15.01
C SER A 37 30.50 3.76 14.71
N GLU A 38 31.78 3.79 15.10
CA GLU A 38 32.74 2.74 14.78
C GLU A 38 32.47 1.46 15.60
N ASN A 39 32.12 1.62 16.89
CA ASN A 39 31.68 0.52 17.74
C ASN A 39 30.31 -0.06 17.28
N ASN A 40 29.37 0.81 16.90
CA ASN A 40 28.05 0.39 16.41
C ASN A 40 28.13 -0.28 15.05
N VAL A 41 28.98 0.19 14.12
CA VAL A 41 29.18 -0.44 12.80
C VAL A 41 29.79 -1.82 12.96
N LYS A 42 30.78 -2.00 13.85
CA LYS A 42 31.38 -3.31 14.10
C LYS A 42 30.39 -4.31 14.69
N ALA A 43 29.59 -3.89 15.68
CA ALA A 43 28.52 -4.72 16.24
C ALA A 43 27.41 -5.01 15.21
N LEU A 44 27.10 -4.06 14.33
CA LEU A 44 26.14 -4.25 13.24
C LEU A 44 26.63 -5.24 12.20
N THR A 45 27.92 -5.22 11.84
CA THR A 45 28.53 -6.16 10.88
C THR A 45 28.55 -7.59 11.44
N GLU A 46 28.96 -7.78 12.70
CA GLU A 46 28.92 -9.09 13.35
C GLU A 46 27.50 -9.64 13.45
N ASN A 47 26.52 -8.81 13.83
CA ASN A 47 25.11 -9.18 13.86
C ASN A 47 24.53 -9.45 12.45
N MET A 48 24.98 -8.73 11.42
CA MET A 48 24.57 -8.98 10.02
C MET A 48 25.12 -10.30 9.50
N ASP A 49 26.34 -10.69 9.86
CA ASP A 49 26.91 -11.98 9.46
C ASP A 49 26.18 -13.15 10.15
N GLU A 50 25.81 -13.01 11.42
CA GLU A 50 24.97 -13.97 12.13
C GLU A 50 23.56 -14.05 11.51
N PHE A 51 22.95 -12.91 11.18
CA PHE A 51 21.67 -12.86 10.46
C PHE A 51 21.76 -13.48 9.07
N ARG A 52 22.85 -13.25 8.34
CA ARG A 52 23.10 -13.82 7.02
C ARG A 52 23.23 -15.34 7.09
N MET A 53 23.97 -15.87 8.06
CA MET A 53 24.04 -17.31 8.31
C MET A 53 22.67 -17.90 8.65
N LEU A 54 21.90 -17.26 9.54
CA LEU A 54 20.56 -17.71 9.88
C LEU A 54 19.60 -17.67 8.68
N LEU A 55 19.73 -16.66 7.82
CA LEU A 55 18.96 -16.56 6.57
C LEU A 55 19.35 -17.67 5.59
N GLU A 56 20.63 -17.96 5.40
CA GLU A 56 21.10 -19.05 4.51
C GLU A 56 20.66 -20.44 5.03
N VAL A 57 20.73 -20.67 6.35
CA VAL A 57 20.24 -21.91 6.98
C VAL A 57 18.73 -22.03 6.85
N ASN A 58 17.98 -20.94 7.03
CA ASN A 58 16.53 -20.98 6.86
C ASN A 58 16.14 -21.12 5.39
N GLN A 59 16.85 -20.47 4.47
CA GLN A 59 16.64 -20.59 3.04
C GLN A 59 16.88 -22.02 2.59
N SER A 60 17.98 -22.66 2.98
CA SER A 60 18.24 -24.07 2.65
C SER A 60 17.23 -25.04 3.26
N ARG A 61 16.72 -24.78 4.48
CA ARG A 61 15.61 -25.55 5.08
C ARG A 61 14.31 -25.37 4.31
N ILE A 62 14.01 -24.15 3.85
CA ILE A 62 12.84 -23.84 3.04
C ILE A 62 12.97 -24.50 1.67
N GLU A 63 14.11 -24.40 1.00
CA GLU A 63 14.39 -25.05 -0.29
C GLU A 63 14.26 -26.57 -0.18
N LYS A 64 14.80 -27.18 0.90
CA LYS A 64 14.63 -28.60 1.17
C LYS A 64 13.16 -28.97 1.39
N LYS A 65 12.41 -28.20 2.18
CA LYS A 65 10.97 -28.43 2.37
C LYS A 65 10.17 -28.26 1.08
N ILE A 66 10.50 -27.29 0.25
CA ILE A 66 9.87 -27.09 -1.07
C ILE A 66 10.19 -28.27 -1.99
N PHE A 67 11.43 -28.75 -1.97
CA PHE A 67 11.85 -29.92 -2.75
C PHE A 67 11.13 -31.20 -2.29
N ASP A 68 11.05 -31.44 -0.98
CA ASP A 68 10.34 -32.58 -0.39
C ASP A 68 8.84 -32.50 -0.67
N LEU A 69 8.24 -31.29 -0.62
CA LEU A 69 6.85 -31.05 -0.96
C LEU A 69 6.60 -31.33 -2.46
N LYS A 70 7.44 -30.80 -3.35
CA LYS A 70 7.38 -31.09 -4.80
C LYS A 70 7.51 -32.58 -5.08
N ARG A 71 8.42 -33.27 -4.40
CA ARG A 71 8.64 -34.71 -4.54
C ARG A 71 7.40 -35.51 -4.08
N SER A 72 6.82 -35.14 -2.94
CA SER A 72 5.61 -35.77 -2.41
C SER A 72 4.38 -35.54 -3.30
N GLN A 73 4.25 -34.35 -3.88
CA GLN A 73 3.20 -34.03 -4.87
C GLN A 73 3.41 -34.77 -6.19
N HIS A 74 4.65 -34.97 -6.64
CA HIS A 74 4.94 -35.71 -7.87
C HIS A 74 4.51 -37.19 -7.76
N THR A 75 4.70 -37.81 -6.59
CA THR A 75 4.25 -39.19 -6.32
C THR A 75 2.74 -39.36 -6.17
N GLN A 76 1.96 -38.28 -5.96
CA GLN A 76 0.49 -38.31 -5.92
C GLN A 76 -0.18 -37.83 -7.22
N CYS A 77 0.55 -37.17 -8.12
CA CYS A 77 0.02 -36.56 -9.35
C CYS A 77 0.01 -37.49 -10.59
N GLU A 78 0.66 -38.65 -10.54
CA GLU A 78 0.81 -39.53 -11.72
C GLU A 78 -0.37 -40.49 -11.98
N GLN A 79 -1.46 -40.44 -11.19
CA GLN A 79 -2.65 -41.28 -11.44
C GLN A 79 -3.93 -40.45 -11.68
N GLY A 80 -4.25 -40.24 -12.96
CA GLY A 80 -5.60 -39.96 -13.45
C GLY A 80 -5.96 -38.51 -13.77
N ASP A 81 -7.09 -38.37 -14.48
CA ASP A 81 -7.77 -37.14 -14.93
C ASP A 81 -7.96 -36.06 -13.83
N ASN A 82 -7.76 -36.42 -12.56
CA ASN A 82 -7.77 -35.51 -11.43
C ASN A 82 -6.62 -34.49 -11.43
N ASN A 83 -5.49 -34.77 -12.09
CA ASN A 83 -4.33 -33.87 -12.11
C ASN A 83 -4.61 -32.59 -12.92
N SER A 84 -5.34 -32.69 -14.04
CA SER A 84 -5.75 -31.53 -14.84
C SER A 84 -6.71 -30.65 -14.06
N ARG A 85 -7.70 -31.24 -13.37
CA ARG A 85 -8.68 -30.52 -12.54
C ARG A 85 -8.02 -29.78 -11.37
N CYS A 86 -7.13 -30.43 -10.61
CA CYS A 86 -6.40 -29.77 -9.52
C CYS A 86 -5.50 -28.63 -10.04
N LYS A 87 -4.85 -28.81 -11.19
CA LYS A 87 -4.04 -27.78 -11.83
C LYS A 87 -4.88 -26.59 -12.30
N ASN A 88 -6.05 -26.85 -12.88
CA ASN A 88 -6.98 -25.81 -13.33
C ASN A 88 -7.57 -25.04 -12.15
N LEU A 89 -7.94 -25.73 -11.06
CA LEU A 89 -8.39 -25.09 -9.83
C LEU A 89 -7.30 -24.21 -9.21
N ALA A 90 -6.07 -24.70 -9.09
CA ALA A 90 -4.94 -23.91 -8.60
C ALA A 90 -4.68 -22.66 -9.48
N LYS A 91 -4.78 -22.81 -10.81
CA LYS A 91 -4.66 -21.71 -11.77
C LYS A 91 -5.79 -20.68 -11.59
N LEU A 92 -7.04 -21.13 -11.42
CA LEU A 92 -8.20 -20.30 -11.13
C LEU A 92 -7.99 -19.46 -9.87
N LEU A 93 -7.66 -20.10 -8.75
CA LEU A 93 -7.39 -19.41 -7.49
C LEU A 93 -6.28 -18.38 -7.61
N LEU A 94 -5.19 -18.73 -8.30
CA LEU A 94 -4.09 -17.79 -8.52
C LEU A 94 -4.55 -16.54 -9.30
N LEU A 95 -5.33 -16.73 -10.38
CA LEU A 95 -5.84 -15.62 -11.18
C LEU A 95 -6.81 -14.75 -10.38
N VAL A 96 -7.69 -15.35 -9.56
CA VAL A 96 -8.63 -14.63 -8.70
C VAL A 96 -7.91 -13.82 -7.62
N VAL A 97 -6.89 -14.39 -6.99
CA VAL A 97 -6.04 -13.67 -6.02
C VAL A 97 -5.28 -12.53 -6.69
N LYS A 98 -4.79 -12.72 -7.92
CA LYS A 98 -4.15 -11.63 -8.68
C LYS A 98 -5.13 -10.49 -8.97
N MET A 99 -6.35 -10.78 -9.42
CA MET A 99 -7.36 -9.74 -9.62
C MET A 99 -7.67 -8.99 -8.33
N LYS A 100 -7.82 -9.69 -7.20
CA LYS A 100 -8.03 -9.06 -5.88
C LYS A 100 -6.88 -8.13 -5.50
N ASN A 101 -5.65 -8.60 -5.64
CA ASN A 101 -4.46 -7.82 -5.31
C ASN A 101 -4.32 -6.59 -6.23
N SER A 102 -4.58 -6.77 -7.52
CA SER A 102 -4.54 -5.68 -8.49
C SER A 102 -5.58 -4.61 -8.18
N LEU A 103 -6.82 -5.03 -7.86
CA LEU A 103 -7.90 -4.14 -7.46
C LEU A 103 -7.54 -3.29 -6.24
N LEU A 104 -6.84 -3.85 -5.26
CA LEU A 104 -6.50 -3.17 -4.00
C LEU A 104 -5.21 -2.35 -4.04
N ARG A 105 -4.21 -2.77 -4.83
CA ARG A 105 -2.83 -2.25 -4.68
C ARG A 105 -2.24 -1.65 -5.95
N GLU A 106 -2.72 -2.06 -7.11
CA GLU A 106 -2.09 -1.67 -8.37
C GLU A 106 -2.68 -0.37 -8.91
N ALA A 107 -1.92 0.29 -9.78
CA ALA A 107 -2.34 1.53 -10.42
C ALA A 107 -3.46 1.30 -11.44
N LYS A 108 -3.61 0.07 -11.95
CA LYS A 108 -4.63 -0.32 -12.92
C LYS A 108 -5.06 -1.76 -12.63
N PHE A 109 -6.34 -2.03 -12.85
CA PHE A 109 -6.90 -3.37 -12.68
C PHE A 109 -6.39 -4.33 -13.76
N ASP A 110 -5.76 -5.42 -13.34
CA ASP A 110 -5.35 -6.53 -14.17
C ASP A 110 -6.54 -7.50 -14.35
N ASN A 111 -7.25 -7.31 -15.45
CA ASN A 111 -8.44 -8.08 -15.76
C ASN A 111 -8.07 -9.46 -16.31
N HIS A 112 -8.35 -10.50 -15.52
CA HIS A 112 -8.13 -11.90 -15.90
C HIS A 112 -9.41 -12.66 -16.29
N ILE A 113 -10.56 -11.99 -16.44
CA ILE A 113 -11.87 -12.62 -16.74
C ILE A 113 -11.77 -13.59 -17.94
N ASN A 114 -11.21 -13.14 -19.06
CA ASN A 114 -11.05 -13.96 -20.27
C ASN A 114 -10.19 -15.21 -20.05
N SER A 115 -9.27 -15.18 -19.08
CA SER A 115 -8.43 -16.33 -18.72
C SER A 115 -9.11 -17.29 -17.75
N ILE A 116 -10.08 -16.80 -16.96
CA ILE A 116 -10.79 -17.55 -15.93
C ILE A 116 -12.05 -18.19 -16.49
N LYS A 117 -12.77 -17.52 -17.41
CA LYS A 117 -14.02 -17.98 -18.03
C LYS A 117 -13.97 -19.43 -18.55
N PRO A 118 -12.99 -19.85 -19.38
CA PRO A 118 -12.94 -21.24 -19.85
C PRO A 118 -12.66 -22.26 -18.74
N LEU A 119 -12.00 -21.84 -17.66
CA LEU A 119 -11.69 -22.72 -16.53
C LEU A 119 -12.90 -22.87 -15.59
N ILE A 120 -13.78 -21.86 -15.51
CA ILE A 120 -15.01 -21.92 -14.71
C ILE A 120 -16.05 -22.83 -15.35
N SER A 121 -16.18 -22.82 -16.67
CA SER A 121 -17.12 -23.69 -17.38
C SER A 121 -16.88 -25.19 -17.13
N GLU A 122 -15.70 -25.57 -16.62
CA GLU A 122 -15.40 -26.95 -16.19
C GLU A 122 -15.94 -27.29 -14.79
N LEU A 123 -16.32 -26.27 -13.98
CA LEU A 123 -16.78 -26.42 -12.60
C LEU A 123 -18.30 -26.59 -12.47
N ASP A 124 -19.07 -26.12 -13.45
CA ASP A 124 -20.55 -26.11 -13.45
C ASP A 124 -21.13 -25.48 -12.16
N ASP A 125 -20.50 -24.38 -11.71
CA ASP A 125 -20.92 -23.61 -10.53
C ASP A 125 -21.65 -22.32 -10.95
N PRO A 126 -22.98 -22.25 -10.81
CA PRO A 126 -23.76 -21.10 -11.26
C PRO A 126 -23.44 -19.82 -10.50
N GLU A 127 -22.98 -19.90 -9.25
CA GLU A 127 -22.62 -18.70 -8.47
C GLU A 127 -21.30 -18.11 -8.97
N ILE A 128 -20.34 -18.96 -9.34
CA ILE A 128 -19.08 -18.52 -9.95
C ILE A 128 -19.33 -17.94 -11.35
N GLU A 129 -20.18 -18.58 -12.15
CA GLU A 129 -20.54 -18.09 -13.49
C GLU A 129 -21.23 -16.72 -13.42
N ASN A 130 -22.25 -16.57 -12.57
CA ASN A 130 -22.94 -15.30 -12.37
C ASN A 130 -21.96 -14.19 -11.92
N ALA A 131 -21.06 -14.50 -10.99
CA ALA A 131 -20.08 -13.53 -10.51
C ALA A 131 -19.09 -13.09 -11.61
N VAL A 132 -18.72 -13.99 -12.52
CA VAL A 132 -17.87 -13.63 -13.67
C VAL A 132 -18.63 -12.82 -14.71
N ASP A 133 -19.88 -13.13 -14.98
CA ASP A 133 -20.70 -12.35 -15.92
C ASP A 133 -20.95 -10.93 -15.39
N GLU A 134 -21.19 -10.77 -14.08
CA GLU A 134 -21.27 -9.46 -13.44
C GLU A 134 -19.96 -8.66 -13.59
N LEU A 135 -18.80 -9.31 -13.41
CA LEU A 135 -17.50 -8.67 -13.62
C LEU A 135 -17.26 -8.28 -15.08
N GLU A 136 -17.73 -9.08 -16.04
CA GLU A 136 -17.58 -8.81 -17.47
C GLU A 136 -18.44 -7.62 -17.93
N ASN A 137 -19.62 -7.46 -17.32
CA ASN A 137 -20.55 -6.38 -17.61
C ASN A 137 -20.11 -5.00 -17.05
N LEU A 138 -19.09 -4.97 -16.17
CA LEU A 138 -18.52 -3.72 -15.68
C LEU A 138 -17.71 -3.02 -16.78
N LYS A 139 -18.22 -1.88 -17.25
CA LYS A 139 -17.57 -1.05 -18.28
C LYS A 139 -16.18 -0.54 -17.88
N GLU A 140 -16.02 -0.18 -16.60
CA GLU A 140 -14.77 0.32 -16.03
C GLU A 140 -14.66 -0.15 -14.59
N ILE A 141 -13.50 -0.69 -14.23
CA ILE A 141 -13.17 -1.12 -12.87
C ILE A 141 -12.00 -0.26 -12.43
N ASN A 142 -12.25 0.66 -11.50
CA ASN A 142 -11.20 1.48 -10.92
C ASN A 142 -10.55 0.76 -9.74
N THR A 143 -9.23 0.85 -9.60
CA THR A 143 -8.55 0.31 -8.41
C THR A 143 -8.72 1.24 -7.21
N LEU A 144 -8.42 0.74 -6.01
CA LEU A 144 -8.40 1.57 -4.80
C LEU A 144 -7.43 2.76 -4.95
N HIS A 145 -6.32 2.56 -5.65
CA HIS A 145 -5.37 3.63 -5.96
C HIS A 145 -6.01 4.73 -6.83
N GLU A 146 -6.73 4.35 -7.90
CA GLU A 146 -7.43 5.30 -8.76
C GLU A 146 -8.59 6.00 -8.03
N LEU A 147 -9.29 5.29 -7.14
CA LEU A 147 -10.32 5.87 -6.28
C LEU A 147 -9.73 6.93 -5.35
N LYS A 148 -8.56 6.67 -4.74
CA LYS A 148 -7.85 7.64 -3.92
C LYS A 148 -7.44 8.88 -4.69
N LEU A 149 -6.80 8.70 -5.85
CA LEU A 149 -6.38 9.82 -6.70
C LEU A 149 -7.56 10.65 -7.20
N SER A 150 -8.67 9.99 -7.56
CA SER A 150 -9.87 10.71 -8.01
C SER A 150 -10.60 11.41 -6.86
N PHE A 151 -10.58 10.85 -5.65
CA PHE A 151 -11.11 11.50 -4.46
C PHE A 151 -10.35 12.79 -4.13
N GLU A 152 -9.02 12.73 -4.11
CA GLU A 152 -8.16 13.91 -3.87
C GLU A 152 -8.39 15.00 -4.92
N LYS A 153 -8.54 14.62 -6.20
CA LYS A 153 -8.89 15.59 -7.27
C LYS A 153 -10.25 16.23 -7.04
N THR A 154 -11.22 15.51 -6.48
CA THR A 154 -12.52 16.06 -6.13
C THR A 154 -12.40 17.06 -4.97
N ILE A 155 -11.60 16.77 -3.95
CA ILE A 155 -11.29 17.73 -2.86
C ILE A 155 -10.66 18.99 -3.45
N ASP A 156 -9.62 18.85 -4.28
CA ASP A 156 -8.95 20.00 -4.92
C ASP A 156 -9.94 20.88 -5.69
N THR A 157 -10.90 20.26 -6.37
CA THR A 157 -11.94 20.96 -7.14
C THR A 157 -12.90 21.72 -6.22
N ILE A 158 -13.31 21.10 -5.11
CA ILE A 158 -14.18 21.72 -4.10
C ILE A 158 -13.48 22.93 -3.48
N ASP A 159 -12.22 22.77 -3.08
CA ASP A 159 -11.43 23.83 -2.45
C ASP A 159 -11.14 24.97 -3.42
N TYR A 160 -10.84 24.64 -4.68
CA TYR A 160 -10.72 25.63 -5.74
C TYR A 160 -12.03 26.42 -5.90
N ASN A 161 -13.18 25.75 -5.97
CA ASN A 161 -14.48 26.41 -6.15
C ASN A 161 -14.83 27.35 -4.98
N LYS A 162 -14.49 26.97 -3.75
CA LYS A 162 -14.70 27.79 -2.54
C LYS A 162 -13.65 28.89 -2.32
N SER A 163 -12.53 28.83 -3.04
CA SER A 163 -11.41 29.75 -2.84
C SER A 163 -11.62 31.14 -3.46
N THR A 164 -11.09 32.16 -2.79
CA THR A 164 -11.00 33.52 -3.33
C THR A 164 -10.06 33.57 -4.54
N LEU A 165 -10.19 34.57 -5.42
CA LEU A 165 -9.32 34.72 -6.60
C LEU A 165 -7.83 34.72 -6.25
N SER A 166 -7.44 35.34 -5.13
CA SER A 166 -6.06 35.32 -4.63
C SER A 166 -5.61 33.92 -4.21
N LYS A 167 -6.46 33.17 -3.51
CA LYS A 167 -6.18 31.76 -3.15
C LYS A 167 -6.10 30.86 -4.38
N LYS A 168 -6.95 31.07 -5.40
CA LYS A 168 -6.90 30.34 -6.68
C LYS A 168 -5.60 30.57 -7.44
N ILE A 169 -5.08 31.79 -7.41
CA ILE A 169 -3.79 32.10 -8.03
C ILE A 169 -2.68 31.38 -7.26
N ILE A 170 -2.66 31.47 -5.93
CA ILE A 170 -1.60 30.88 -5.09
C ILE A 170 -1.66 29.34 -5.07
N SER A 171 -2.85 28.73 -5.14
CA SER A 171 -3.03 27.27 -5.16
C SER A 171 -2.44 26.60 -6.39
N ASN A 172 -2.26 27.35 -7.49
CA ASN A 172 -1.53 26.85 -8.66
C ASN A 172 -0.01 26.72 -8.40
N TRP A 173 0.51 27.42 -7.38
CA TRP A 173 1.95 27.45 -7.06
C TRP A 173 2.29 26.63 -5.82
N ILE A 174 1.41 26.59 -4.81
CA ILE A 174 1.63 25.90 -3.55
C ILE A 174 0.39 25.11 -3.19
N LYS A 175 0.52 23.78 -3.19
CA LYS A 175 -0.52 22.86 -2.71
C LYS A 175 -0.30 22.64 -1.21
N VAL A 176 -1.22 23.12 -0.38
CA VAL A 176 -1.16 22.89 1.07
C VAL A 176 -1.91 21.60 1.37
N ASP A 177 -1.19 20.62 1.88
CA ASP A 177 -1.71 19.29 2.20
C ASP A 177 -2.17 19.25 3.66
N ASP A 178 -3.44 19.57 3.94
CA ASP A 178 -3.99 19.43 5.29
C ASP A 178 -4.37 17.97 5.55
N ARG A 179 -3.57 17.28 6.37
CA ARG A 179 -3.83 15.88 6.73
C ARG A 179 -5.05 15.72 7.66
N ASN A 180 -5.52 16.80 8.27
CA ASN A 180 -6.69 16.79 9.14
C ASN A 180 -7.97 17.23 8.40
N ASP A 181 -7.92 17.32 7.06
CA ASP A 181 -9.10 17.63 6.26
C ASP A 181 -10.22 16.59 6.51
N PRO A 182 -11.45 17.02 6.86
CA PRO A 182 -12.55 16.10 7.16
C PRO A 182 -12.92 15.14 6.02
N LEU A 183 -12.75 15.52 4.76
CA LEU A 183 -13.01 14.63 3.62
C LEU A 183 -11.91 13.57 3.51
N ARG A 184 -10.66 13.92 3.79
CA ARG A 184 -9.55 12.95 3.81
C ARG A 184 -9.69 11.93 4.94
N VAL A 185 -10.16 12.37 6.11
CA VAL A 185 -10.51 11.45 7.21
C VAL A 185 -11.60 10.47 6.76
N LYS A 186 -12.66 10.95 6.10
CA LYS A 186 -13.70 10.08 5.54
C LYS A 186 -13.16 9.10 4.51
N PHE A 187 -12.21 9.51 3.67
CA PHE A 187 -11.58 8.56 2.74
C PHE A 187 -10.79 7.48 3.47
N ALA A 188 -10.07 7.84 4.53
CA ALA A 188 -9.35 6.86 5.35
C ALA A 188 -10.31 5.84 6.01
N GLU A 189 -11.46 6.30 6.52
CA GLU A 189 -12.52 5.41 7.04
C GLU A 189 -13.06 4.45 5.97
N ILE A 190 -13.23 4.94 4.73
CA ILE A 190 -13.65 4.10 3.60
C ILE A 190 -12.55 3.09 3.23
N GLU A 191 -11.28 3.51 3.19
CA GLU A 191 -10.12 2.66 2.91
C GLU A 191 -9.98 1.54 3.96
N GLU A 192 -10.17 1.87 5.24
CA GLU A 192 -10.21 0.89 6.35
C GLU A 192 -11.37 -0.09 6.18
N SER A 193 -12.58 0.42 5.93
CA SER A 193 -13.77 -0.43 5.75
C SER A 193 -13.66 -1.35 4.53
N ILE A 194 -12.97 -0.93 3.46
CA ILE A 194 -12.68 -1.79 2.30
C ILE A 194 -11.76 -2.96 2.71
N ASN A 195 -10.75 -2.69 3.53
CA ASN A 195 -9.83 -3.74 4.01
C ASN A 195 -10.56 -4.74 4.92
N ASP A 196 -11.50 -4.27 5.73
CA ASP A 196 -12.31 -5.09 6.63
C ASP A 196 -13.51 -5.76 5.95
N ASN A 197 -13.78 -5.44 4.67
CA ASN A 197 -14.97 -5.84 3.92
C ASN A 197 -16.29 -5.37 4.56
N ASP A 198 -16.26 -4.25 5.29
CA ASP A 198 -17.44 -3.64 5.90
C ASP A 198 -18.17 -2.73 4.90
N TRP A 199 -18.97 -3.35 4.05
CA TRP A 199 -19.77 -2.66 3.04
C TRP A 199 -20.87 -1.76 3.64
N GLN A 200 -21.32 -2.03 4.86
CA GLN A 200 -22.33 -1.23 5.52
C GLN A 200 -21.75 0.10 5.96
N ASN A 201 -20.57 0.09 6.59
CA ASN A 201 -19.89 1.31 7.01
C ASN A 201 -19.53 2.19 5.82
N ILE A 202 -19.07 1.61 4.70
CA ILE A 202 -18.84 2.35 3.45
C ILE A 202 -20.11 3.09 3.01
N THR A 203 -21.27 2.44 3.06
CA THR A 203 -22.55 3.05 2.68
C THR A 203 -22.90 4.24 3.58
N VAL A 204 -22.68 4.10 4.89
CA VAL A 204 -22.90 5.17 5.87
C VAL A 204 -21.96 6.35 5.63
N THR A 205 -20.65 6.11 5.53
CA THR A 205 -19.65 7.17 5.31
C THR A 205 -19.87 7.90 3.98
N VAL A 206 -20.23 7.16 2.93
CA VAL A 206 -20.60 7.72 1.62
C VAL A 206 -21.86 8.57 1.69
N SER A 207 -22.90 8.15 2.42
CA SER A 207 -24.14 8.92 2.56
C SER A 207 -23.92 10.28 3.22
N ASN A 208 -22.84 10.40 4.02
CA ASN A 208 -22.41 11.64 4.64
C ASN A 208 -21.59 12.55 3.72
N LEU A 209 -21.31 12.16 2.46
CA LEU A 209 -20.67 13.02 1.46
C LEU A 209 -21.73 13.87 0.77
N THR A 210 -21.94 15.09 1.26
CA THR A 210 -22.99 16.00 0.77
C THR A 210 -22.59 16.83 -0.45
N HIS A 211 -21.32 16.79 -0.87
CA HIS A 211 -20.83 17.57 -2.01
C HIS A 211 -21.18 16.89 -3.34
N SER A 212 -21.85 17.63 -4.23
CA SER A 212 -22.30 17.14 -5.54
C SER A 212 -21.17 16.67 -6.46
N GLU A 213 -19.98 17.20 -6.26
CA GLU A 213 -18.75 16.92 -6.98
C GLU A 213 -18.30 15.46 -6.81
N PHE A 214 -18.74 14.79 -5.74
CA PHE A 214 -18.48 13.36 -5.54
C PHE A 214 -19.35 12.43 -6.39
N LYS A 215 -20.38 12.92 -7.10
CA LYS A 215 -21.29 12.05 -7.87
C LYS A 215 -20.56 11.11 -8.84
N LEU A 216 -19.56 11.63 -9.57
CA LEU A 216 -18.76 10.81 -10.48
C LEU A 216 -17.87 9.82 -9.73
N TRP A 217 -17.29 10.25 -8.60
CA TRP A 217 -16.47 9.38 -7.76
C TRP A 217 -17.29 8.24 -7.15
N LEU A 218 -18.53 8.50 -6.73
CA LEU A 218 -19.44 7.48 -6.21
C LEU A 218 -19.78 6.40 -7.24
N ASN A 219 -19.94 6.77 -8.51
CA ASN A 219 -20.13 5.80 -9.58
C ASN A 219 -18.91 4.87 -9.72
N LYS A 220 -17.70 5.42 -9.60
CA LYS A 220 -16.45 4.63 -9.63
C LYS A 220 -16.35 3.71 -8.42
N LEU A 221 -16.67 4.22 -7.23
CA LEU A 221 -16.70 3.41 -6.01
C LEU A 221 -17.69 2.25 -6.12
N ASN A 222 -18.87 2.49 -6.69
CA ASN A 222 -19.87 1.43 -6.89
C ASN A 222 -19.33 0.32 -7.81
N GLY A 223 -18.66 0.68 -8.92
CA GLY A 223 -18.00 -0.29 -9.79
C GLY A 223 -16.93 -1.11 -9.05
N PHE A 224 -16.11 -0.47 -8.22
CA PHE A 224 -15.15 -1.15 -7.36
C PHE A 224 -15.81 -2.10 -6.36
N ILE A 225 -16.89 -1.69 -5.69
CA ILE A 225 -17.59 -2.53 -4.71
C ILE A 225 -18.18 -3.77 -5.39
N VAL A 226 -18.84 -3.61 -6.54
CA VAL A 226 -19.37 -4.73 -7.32
C VAL A 226 -18.24 -5.67 -7.74
N ALA A 227 -17.11 -5.14 -8.22
CA ALA A 227 -15.96 -5.95 -8.58
C ALA A 227 -15.39 -6.72 -7.38
N SER A 228 -15.19 -6.06 -6.25
CA SER A 228 -14.64 -6.65 -5.03
C SER A 228 -15.52 -7.77 -4.47
N LYS A 229 -16.85 -7.56 -4.46
CA LYS A 229 -17.82 -8.56 -4.02
C LYS A 229 -17.78 -9.80 -4.92
N ASN A 230 -17.86 -9.63 -6.24
CA ASN A 230 -17.85 -10.76 -7.16
C ASN A 230 -16.52 -11.54 -7.15
N ILE A 231 -15.38 -10.85 -7.07
CA ILE A 231 -14.08 -11.51 -6.89
C ILE A 231 -14.04 -12.32 -5.58
N SER A 232 -14.62 -11.78 -4.51
CA SER A 232 -14.69 -12.47 -3.21
C SER A 232 -15.63 -13.68 -3.26
N THR A 233 -16.77 -13.59 -3.96
CA THR A 233 -17.69 -14.72 -4.20
C THR A 233 -16.97 -15.83 -4.93
N ILE A 234 -16.29 -15.53 -6.05
CA ILE A 234 -15.52 -16.51 -6.81
C ILE A 234 -14.47 -17.17 -5.92
N TYR A 235 -13.70 -16.37 -5.16
CA TYR A 235 -12.69 -16.90 -4.25
C TYR A 235 -13.28 -17.85 -3.20
N HIS A 236 -14.39 -17.45 -2.58
CA HIS A 236 -15.02 -18.23 -1.51
C HIS A 236 -15.58 -19.56 -2.02
N HIS A 237 -16.22 -19.56 -3.20
CA HIS A 237 -16.69 -20.77 -3.84
C HIS A 237 -15.53 -21.68 -4.27
N LEU A 238 -14.47 -21.13 -4.87
CA LEU A 238 -13.28 -21.92 -5.23
C LEU A 238 -12.61 -22.60 -4.04
N LEU A 239 -12.66 -22.01 -2.83
CA LEU A 239 -12.15 -22.65 -1.62
C LEU A 239 -12.93 -23.91 -1.21
N GLN A 240 -14.23 -24.00 -1.54
CA GLN A 240 -15.05 -25.18 -1.26
C GLN A 240 -14.60 -26.41 -2.05
N TYR A 241 -13.94 -26.21 -3.20
CA TYR A 241 -13.38 -27.28 -4.02
C TYR A 241 -12.00 -27.76 -3.54
N ILE A 242 -11.38 -27.07 -2.57
CA ILE A 242 -10.08 -27.44 -1.99
C ILE A 242 -10.25 -28.11 -0.62
N SER A 243 -11.34 -27.83 0.10
CA SER A 243 -11.64 -28.41 1.42
C SER A 243 -12.14 -29.85 1.32
#